data_AF-A0A0K6INL8-F1
#
_entry.id   AF-A0A0K6INL8-F1
#
_cell.length_a   1.000
_cell.length_b   1.000
_cell.length_c   1.000
_cell.angle_alpha   90.00
_cell.angle_beta   90.00
_cell.angle_gamma   90.00
#
_symmetry.space_group_name_H-M   'P 1'
#
loop_
_entity.id
_entity.type
_entity.pdbx_description
1 polymer ?
#
loop_
_entity_poly.entity_id
_entity_poly.type
_entity_poly.pdbx_seq_one_letter_code
_entity_poly.pdbx_strand_id
1 'polypeptide(L)' 'MQKPLLISALLATLTLSGCDMFGGPSADIPDAELRQKWRECKTISNPSRTKVLACENYERECDRRKSKGNIACY' A
#
# COMPACT_ATOMS: atom_id res chain seq x y z
N MET A 1 9.69 -25.14 36.33
CA MET A 1 10.17 -24.95 34.94
C MET A 1 9.24 -24.00 34.14
N GLN A 2 8.82 -22.86 34.70
CA GLN A 2 7.82 -21.97 34.05
C GLN A 2 8.42 -20.68 33.44
N LYS A 3 9.62 -20.27 33.89
CA LYS A 3 10.30 -19.07 33.39
C LYS A 3 10.66 -19.08 31.89
N PRO A 4 11.14 -20.18 31.27
CA PRO A 4 11.53 -20.13 29.86
C PRO A 4 10.31 -20.10 28.91
N LEU A 5 9.15 -20.60 29.36
CA LEU A 5 7.90 -20.58 28.61
C LEU A 5 7.34 -19.16 28.48
N LEU A 6 7.41 -18.37 29.56
CA LEU A 6 6.95 -16.97 29.54
C LEU A 6 7.80 -16.10 28.62
N ILE A 7 9.12 -16.33 28.59
CA ILE A 7 10.04 -15.59 27.72
C ILE A 7 9.79 -15.95 26.24
N SER A 8 9.58 -17.24 25.92
CA SER A 8 9.24 -17.66 24.56
C SER A 8 7.89 -17.11 24.09
N ALA A 9 6.90 -17.03 24.98
CA ALA A 9 5.59 -16.45 24.68
C ALA A 9 5.69 -14.94 24.37
N LEU A 10 6.52 -14.19 25.11
CA LEU A 10 6.76 -12.77 24.83
C LEU A 10 7.51 -12.53 23.52
N LEU A 11 8.44 -13.43 23.15
CA LEU A 11 9.16 -13.31 21.88
C LEU A 11 8.25 -13.59 20.67
N ALA A 12 7.28 -14.49 20.82
CA ALA A 12 6.32 -14.82 19.77
C ALA A 12 5.34 -13.68 19.46
N THR A 13 5.01 -12.81 20.42
CA THR A 13 4.12 -11.66 20.18
C THR A 13 4.80 -10.53 19.41
N LEU A 14 6.14 -10.41 19.50
CA LEU A 14 6.91 -9.39 18.77
C LEU A 14 6.98 -9.67 17.26
N THR A 15 6.90 -10.94 16.84
CA THR A 15 6.94 -11.33 15.43
C THR A 15 5.57 -11.26 14.73
N LEU A 16 4.48 -11.02 15.48
CA LEU A 16 3.11 -10.87 14.94
C LEU A 16 2.79 -9.43 14.47
N SER A 17 3.73 -8.48 14.62
CA SER A 17 3.55 -7.08 14.18
C SER A 17 3.69 -6.87 12.66
N GLY A 18 3.81 -7.95 11.87
CA GLY A 18 4.02 -7.90 10.42
C GLY A 18 2.80 -8.23 9.54
N CYS A 19 1.59 -8.30 10.10
CA CYS A 19 0.38 -8.64 9.34
C CYS A 19 -0.38 -7.41 8.83
N ASP A 20 0.30 -6.52 8.10
CA ASP A 20 -0.38 -5.46 7.33
C ASP A 20 -0.05 -5.58 5.84
N MET A 21 0.05 -6.83 5.37
CA MET A 21 0.30 -7.14 3.96
C MET A 21 -1.00 -7.23 3.13
N PHE A 22 -2.16 -7.01 3.77
CA PHE A 22 -3.48 -7.14 3.17
C PHE A 22 -4.47 -6.05 3.65
N GLY A 23 -4.00 -4.82 3.84
CA GLY A 23 -4.87 -3.64 3.87
C GLY A 23 -5.69 -3.56 2.55
N GLY A 24 -6.99 -3.31 2.66
CA GLY A 24 -7.92 -3.31 1.52
C GLY A 24 -7.55 -2.35 0.37
N PRO A 25 -8.26 -2.40 -0.77
CA PRO A 25 -7.71 -2.21 -2.13
C PRO A 25 -7.00 -0.88 -2.48
N SER A 26 -7.04 0.14 -1.62
CA SER A 26 -6.42 1.45 -1.90
C SER A 26 -6.09 2.29 -0.65
N ALA A 27 -6.09 1.73 0.57
CA ALA A 27 -6.12 2.57 1.78
C ALA A 27 -4.76 3.11 2.25
N ASP A 28 -3.64 2.43 1.96
CA ASP A 28 -2.39 2.72 2.70
C ASP A 28 -1.25 3.30 1.86
N ILE A 29 -1.46 3.58 0.57
CA ILE A 29 -0.41 4.22 -0.23
C ILE A 29 -0.28 5.72 0.16
N PRO A 30 0.90 6.18 0.63
CA PRO A 30 1.12 7.58 0.95
C PRO A 30 0.97 8.47 -0.28
N ASP A 31 0.54 9.72 -0.12
CA ASP A 31 0.32 10.65 -1.23
C ASP A 31 1.56 10.81 -2.14
N ALA A 32 2.75 10.85 -1.55
CA ALA A 32 4.00 10.95 -2.29
C ALA A 32 4.26 9.72 -3.17
N GLU A 33 4.00 8.54 -2.65
CA GLU A 33 4.16 7.28 -3.38
C GLU A 33 3.09 7.14 -4.46
N LEU A 34 1.83 7.45 -4.15
CA LEU A 34 0.74 7.46 -5.12
C LEU A 34 1.06 8.40 -6.29
N ARG A 35 1.51 9.63 -6.01
CA ARG A 35 1.91 10.59 -7.04
C ARG A 35 3.07 10.09 -7.89
N GLN A 36 4.04 9.41 -7.29
CA GLN A 36 5.18 8.86 -8.02
C GLN A 36 4.73 7.74 -8.96
N LYS A 37 3.96 6.76 -8.45
CA LYS A 37 3.46 5.62 -9.22
C LYS A 37 2.50 6.05 -10.33
N TRP A 38 1.63 7.02 -10.05
CA TRP A 38 0.74 7.60 -11.05
C TRP A 38 1.52 8.29 -12.19
N ARG A 39 2.59 9.05 -11.88
CA ARG A 39 3.44 9.67 -12.91
C ARG A 39 4.21 8.62 -13.72
N GLU A 40 4.71 7.58 -13.08
CA GLU A 40 5.35 6.45 -13.76
C GLU A 40 4.40 5.81 -14.80
N CYS A 41 3.13 5.66 -14.45
CA CYS A 41 2.12 5.15 -15.38
C CYS A 41 1.96 5.98 -16.66
N LYS A 42 2.25 7.28 -16.64
CA LYS A 42 2.16 8.16 -17.82
C LYS A 42 3.37 8.05 -18.75
N THR A 43 4.48 7.47 -18.29
CA THR A 43 5.73 7.39 -19.08
C THR A 43 5.96 6.02 -19.71
N ILE A 44 5.14 5.02 -19.39
CA ILE A 44 5.31 3.65 -19.90
C ILE A 44 4.59 3.49 -21.23
N SER A 45 5.32 3.10 -22.27
CA SER A 45 4.78 2.92 -23.63
C SER A 45 4.10 1.58 -23.86
N ASN A 46 4.57 0.50 -23.22
CA ASN A 46 4.02 -0.85 -23.39
C ASN A 46 3.95 -1.61 -22.05
N PRO A 47 3.02 -1.24 -21.15
CA PRO A 47 2.89 -1.87 -19.84
C PRO A 47 2.38 -3.31 -19.95
N SER A 48 2.84 -4.18 -19.04
CA SER A 48 2.22 -5.50 -18.86
C SER A 48 0.77 -5.35 -18.39
N ARG A 49 -0.08 -6.37 -18.62
CA ARG A 49 -1.48 -6.37 -18.19
C ARG A 49 -1.64 -6.04 -16.69
N THR A 50 -0.79 -6.62 -15.84
CA THR A 50 -0.79 -6.35 -14.40
C THR A 50 -0.47 -4.87 -14.12
N LYS A 51 0.45 -4.28 -14.88
CA LYS A 51 0.82 -2.88 -14.72
C LYS A 51 -0.29 -1.94 -15.19
N VAL A 52 -1.03 -2.28 -16.23
CA VAL A 52 -2.25 -1.55 -16.63
C VAL A 52 -3.26 -1.50 -15.50
N LEU A 53 -3.58 -2.65 -14.88
CA LEU A 53 -4.52 -2.71 -13.76
C LEU A 53 -4.04 -1.88 -12.56
N ALA A 54 -2.74 -1.92 -12.25
CA ALA A 54 -2.17 -1.09 -11.20
C ALA A 54 -2.32 0.41 -11.52
N CYS A 55 -2.05 0.82 -12.76
CA CYS A 55 -2.21 2.21 -13.21
C CYS A 55 -3.66 2.69 -13.13
N GLU A 56 -4.62 1.86 -13.52
CA GLU A 56 -6.05 2.16 -13.36
C GLU A 56 -6.45 2.29 -11.89
N ASN A 57 -5.88 1.46 -11.00
CA ASN A 57 -6.11 1.58 -9.56
C ASN A 57 -5.57 2.90 -9.01
N TYR A 58 -4.36 3.31 -9.43
CA TYR A 58 -3.79 4.60 -9.01
C TYR A 58 -4.65 5.77 -9.50
N GLU A 59 -5.11 5.76 -10.75
CA GLU A 59 -6.00 6.80 -11.28
C GLU A 59 -7.29 6.91 -10.46
N ARG A 60 -7.97 5.78 -10.20
CA ARG A 60 -9.19 5.79 -9.38
C ARG A 60 -8.97 6.29 -7.96
N GLU A 61 -7.81 5.98 -7.37
CA GLU A 61 -7.46 6.46 -6.04
C GLU A 61 -7.18 7.96 -6.03
N CYS A 62 -6.49 8.48 -7.06
CA CYS A 62 -6.31 9.91 -7.27
C CYS A 62 -7.65 10.65 -7.35
N ASP A 63 -8.60 10.13 -8.14
CA ASP A 63 -9.94 10.69 -8.27
C ASP A 63 -10.73 10.63 -6.95
N ARG A 64 -10.62 9.52 -6.22
CA ARG A 64 -11.25 9.34 -4.91
C ARG A 64 -10.69 10.30 -3.85
N ARG A 65 -9.41 10.65 -3.91
CA ARG A 65 -8.79 11.65 -3.02
C ARG A 65 -9.18 13.06 -3.44
N LYS A 66 -9.20 13.35 -4.74
CA LYS A 66 -9.61 14.64 -5.31
C LYS A 66 -11.05 14.98 -4.93
N SER A 67 -11.98 14.02 -4.98
CA SER A 67 -13.36 14.22 -4.56
C SER A 67 -13.52 14.53 -3.06
N LYS A 68 -12.50 14.21 -2.25
CA LYS A 68 -12.38 14.56 -0.82
C LYS A 68 -11.56 15.83 -0.57
N GLY A 69 -11.16 16.56 -1.62
CA GLY A 69 -10.34 17.77 -1.52
C GLY A 69 -8.84 17.54 -1.37
N ASN A 70 -8.37 16.28 -1.39
CA ASN A 70 -6.94 15.97 -1.44
C ASN A 70 -6.51 15.78 -2.89
N ILE A 71 -5.83 16.78 -3.45
CA ILE A 71 -5.20 16.64 -4.75
C ILE A 71 -3.90 15.87 -4.53
N ALA A 72 -3.92 14.54 -4.67
CA ALA A 72 -2.72 13.72 -4.50
C ALA A 72 -1.92 13.58 -5.80
N CYS A 73 -2.58 13.67 -6.97
CA CYS A 73 -1.97 13.39 -8.28
C CYS A 73 -2.19 14.57 -9.23
N TYR A 74 -1.10 15.03 -9.86
CA TYR A 74 -1.05 16.16 -10.80
C TYR A 74 0.33 16.21 -11.48
#